data_AF-A0A949YCW3-F1
#
_entry.id   AF-A0A949YCW3-F1
#
_cell.length_a   1.000
_cell.length_b   1.000
_cell.length_c   1.000
_cell.angle_alpha   90.00
_cell.angle_beta   90.00
_cell.angle_gamma   90.00
#
_symmetry.space_group_name_H-M   'P 1'
#
loop_
_entity.id
_entity.type
_entity.pdbx_description
1 polymer ?
#
loop_
_entity_poly.entity_id
_entity_poly.type
_entity_poly.pdbx_seq_one_letter_code
_entity_poly.pdbx_strand_id
1 'polypeptide(L)' 'MFTKTIRCRDLRWQSGGMHHRIRSGEGAEAKRQYMMMNPVRAGLVAKAEEWPFRGEIFYHGEWW' A
#
# COMPACT_ATOMS: atom_id res chain seq x y z
N MET A 1 -0.38 -8.84 17.54
CA MET A 1 -1.40 -7.79 17.70
C MET A 1 -0.67 -6.44 17.81
N PHE A 2 -0.51 -5.73 16.70
CA PHE A 2 0.18 -4.43 16.69
C PHE A 2 -0.85 -3.32 16.80
N THR A 3 -1.29 -2.99 18.00
CA THR A 3 -2.15 -1.82 18.16
C THR A 3 -1.66 -0.95 19.30
N LYS A 4 -0.55 -0.26 19.05
CA LYS A 4 -0.38 1.07 19.63
C LYS A 4 -1.25 2.00 18.79
N THR A 5 -2.53 2.10 19.10
CA THR A 5 -3.35 3.24 18.65
C THR A 5 -2.78 4.50 19.31
N ILE A 6 -2.78 5.62 18.59
CA ILE A 6 -2.56 6.91 19.25
C ILE A 6 -3.67 7.03 20.31
N ARG A 7 -3.34 7.38 21.55
CA ARG A 7 -4.32 7.54 22.66
C ARG A 7 -5.19 8.80 22.47
N CYS A 8 -5.64 9.03 21.25
CA CYS A 8 -6.58 10.05 20.86
C CYS A 8 -7.57 9.35 19.91
N ARG A 9 -8.80 9.12 20.39
CA ARG A 9 -9.82 8.37 19.65
C ARG A 9 -10.30 9.08 18.38
N ASP A 10 -10.07 10.39 18.31
CA ASP A 10 -10.41 11.21 17.14
C ASP A 10 -9.38 11.06 16.01
N LEU A 11 -8.15 10.65 16.34
CA LEU A 11 -7.13 10.33 15.33
C LEU A 11 -7.39 8.94 14.77
N ARG A 12 -7.75 8.89 13.48
CA ARG A 12 -7.98 7.64 12.74
C ARG A 12 -6.70 6.87 12.40
N TRP A 13 -5.54 7.48 12.60
CA TRP A 13 -4.24 6.90 12.25
C TRP A 13 -3.67 5.99 13.34
N GLN A 14 -3.03 4.90 12.92
CA GLN A 14 -2.23 4.05 13.80
C GLN A 14 -0.94 4.78 14.21
N SER A 15 -0.42 4.53 15.43
CA SER A 15 0.87 5.10 15.81
C SER A 15 2.03 4.36 15.11
N GLY A 16 2.98 5.13 14.58
CA GLY A 16 4.08 4.61 13.76
C GLY A 16 3.68 4.36 12.31
N GLY A 17 4.61 3.79 11.54
CA GLY A 17 4.42 3.46 10.13
C GLY A 17 5.39 2.38 9.68
N MET A 18 5.06 1.70 8.59
CA MET A 18 5.97 0.75 7.95
C MET A 18 6.67 1.43 6.78
N HIS A 19 7.99 1.57 6.87
CA HIS A 19 8.82 2.06 5.77
C HIS A 19 9.74 0.94 5.31
N HIS A 20 9.83 0.72 4.00
CA HIS A 20 10.75 -0.25 3.41
C HIS A 20 11.50 0.39 2.24
N ARG A 21 12.83 0.30 2.26
CA ARG A 21 13.67 0.84 1.17
C ARG A 21 13.88 -0.23 0.10
N ILE A 22 13.42 0.06 -1.11
CA ILE A 22 13.64 -0.75 -2.31
C ILE A 22 14.93 -0.27 -2.98
N ARG A 23 15.79 -1.21 -3.42
CA ARG A 23 17.13 -0.91 -3.96
C ARG A 23 17.41 -1.53 -5.33
N SER A 24 16.43 -2.21 -5.93
CA SER A 24 16.56 -2.81 -7.26
C SER A 24 15.21 -2.81 -7.97
N GLY A 25 15.23 -2.88 -9.30
CA GLY A 25 14.02 -3.03 -10.11
C GLY A 25 13.25 -4.32 -9.77
N GLU A 26 13.96 -5.43 -9.58
CA GLU A 26 13.36 -6.70 -9.13
C GLU A 26 12.65 -6.56 -7.78
N GLY A 27 13.26 -5.86 -6.82
CA GLY A 27 12.64 -5.59 -5.53
C GLY A 27 11.39 -4.70 -5.65
N ALA A 28 11.39 -3.78 -6.61
CA ALA A 28 10.23 -2.94 -6.91
C ALA A 28 9.08 -3.77 -7.47
N GLU A 29 9.36 -4.63 -8.46
CA GLU A 29 8.35 -5.49 -9.09
C GLU A 29 7.76 -6.49 -8.09
N ALA A 30 8.60 -7.15 -7.28
CA ALA A 30 8.13 -8.05 -6.23
C ALA A 30 7.20 -7.33 -5.24
N LYS A 31 7.52 -6.08 -4.87
CA LYS A 31 6.66 -5.28 -4.00
C LYS A 31 5.36 -4.87 -4.69
N ARG A 32 5.40 -4.52 -5.98
CA ARG A 32 4.22 -4.19 -6.79
C ARG A 32 3.25 -5.37 -6.85
N GLN A 33 3.76 -6.57 -7.15
CA GLN A 33 2.97 -7.81 -7.15
C GLN A 33 2.34 -8.10 -5.79
N TYR A 34 3.11 -7.93 -4.71
CA TYR A 34 2.58 -8.06 -3.35
C TYR A 34 1.42 -7.09 -3.09
N MET A 35 1.57 -5.81 -3.48
CA MET A 35 0.52 -4.80 -3.30
C MET A 35 -0.75 -5.14 -4.10
N MET A 36 -0.61 -5.62 -5.34
CA MET A 36 -1.75 -6.04 -6.16
C MET A 36 -2.52 -7.23 -5.56
N MET A 37 -1.83 -8.15 -4.89
CA MET A 37 -2.46 -9.33 -4.29
C MET A 37 -3.03 -9.09 -2.88
N ASN A 38 -2.72 -7.96 -2.23
CA ASN A 38 -3.23 -7.66 -0.88
C ASN A 38 -4.76 -7.69 -0.77
N PRO A 39 -5.53 -7.11 -1.70
CA PRO A 39 -6.99 -7.17 -1.66
C PRO A 39 -7.54 -8.60 -1.67
N VAL A 40 -6.94 -9.49 -2.46
CA VAL A 40 -7.29 -10.92 -2.49
C VAL A 40 -6.94 -11.59 -1.17
N ARG A 41 -5.73 -11.34 -0.64
CA ARG A 41 -5.29 -11.88 0.67
C ARG A 41 -6.15 -11.40 1.84
N ALA A 42 -6.73 -10.20 1.72
CA ALA A 42 -7.65 -9.62 2.69
C ALA A 42 -9.11 -10.09 2.48
N GLY A 43 -9.38 -10.87 1.43
CA GLY A 43 -10.73 -11.37 1.11
C GLY A 43 -11.68 -10.29 0.56
N LEU A 44 -11.15 -9.18 0.04
CA LEU A 44 -11.95 -8.05 -0.43
C LEU A 44 -12.45 -8.22 -1.87
N VAL A 45 -11.71 -8.96 -2.69
CA VAL A 45 -12.04 -9.31 -4.08
C VAL A 45 -11.52 -10.70 -4.40
N ALA A 46 -12.12 -11.38 -5.39
CA ALA A 46 -11.69 -12.73 -5.79
C ALA A 46 -10.43 -12.69 -6.67
N LYS A 47 -10.30 -11.65 -7.49
CA LYS A 47 -9.16 -11.40 -8.38
C LYS A 47 -8.57 -10.02 -8.14
N ALA A 48 -7.25 -9.89 -8.31
CA ALA A 48 -6.55 -8.63 -8.06
C ALA A 48 -7.04 -7.49 -8.99
N GLU A 49 -7.47 -7.82 -10.20
CA GLU A 49 -7.94 -6.89 -11.23
C GLU A 49 -9.27 -6.24 -10.86
N GLU A 50 -10.07 -6.89 -10.01
CA GLU A 50 -11.37 -6.41 -9.54
C GLU A 50 -11.24 -5.33 -8.46
N TRP A 51 -10.04 -5.09 -7.94
CA TRP A 51 -9.84 -4.08 -6.90
C TRP A 51 -10.00 -2.67 -7.48
N PRO A 52 -11.01 -1.88 -7.06
CA PRO A 52 -11.31 -0.59 -7.69
C PRO A 52 -10.31 0.50 -7.32
N PHE A 53 -9.53 0.32 -6.25
CA PHE A 53 -8.56 1.29 -5.75
C PHE A 53 -7.11 0.90 -6.12
N ARG A 54 -6.92 0.17 -7.23
CA ARG A 54 -5.60 -0.08 -7.82
C ARG A 54 -5.28 0.97 -8.90
N GLY A 55 -4.01 1.14 -9.19
CA GLY A 55 -3.56 2.02 -10.28
C GLY A 55 -2.09 2.36 -10.18
N GLU A 56 -1.62 3.09 -11.18
CA GLU A 56 -0.28 3.67 -11.22
C GLU A 56 -0.42 5.18 -11.28
N ILE A 57 0.47 5.88 -10.58
CA ILE A 57 0.53 7.33 -10.66
C ILE A 57 1.34 7.67 -11.92
N PHE A 58 0.64 8.14 -12.95
CA PHE A 58 1.28 8.61 -14.16
C PHE A 58 1.76 10.05 -13.94
N TYR A 59 3.04 10.27 -14.23
CA TYR A 59 3.63 11.60 -14.21
C TYR A 59 3.22 12.37 -15.48
N HIS A 60 2.70 13.59 -15.31
CA HIS A 60 2.21 14.43 -16.41
C HIS A 60 3.01 15.74 -16.62
N GLY A 61 4.24 15.88 -16.07
CA GLY A 61 5.04 17.13 -16.18
C GLY A 61 4.43 18.31 -15.39
N GLU A 62 5.13 19.24 -14.76
CA GLU A 62 6.55 19.55 -14.60
C GLU A 62 6.82 19.76 -13.09
N TRP A 63 7.91 19.24 -12.56
CA TRP A 63 8.51 19.84 -11.37
C TRP A 63 9.54 20.84 -11.87
N TRP A 64 9.59 22.01 -11.24
CA TRP A 64 10.26 23.28 -11.58
C TRP A 64 9.67 24.10 -12.74
#